data_AF-A0A3C1DDQ1-F1
#
_entry.id   AF-A0A3C1DDQ1-F1
#
_cell.length_a   1.000
_cell.length_b   1.000
_cell.length_c   1.000
_cell.angle_alpha   90.00
_cell.angle_beta   90.00
_cell.angle_gamma   90.00
#
_symmetry.space_group_name_H-M   'P 1'
#
loop_
_entity.id
_entity.type
_entity.pdbx_description
1 polymer ?
#
loop_
_entity_poly.entity_id
_entity_poly.type
_entity_poly.pdbx_seq_one_letter_code
_entity_poly.pdbx_strand_id
1 'polypeptide(L)'
;MTIMGMDGGYVIATLIISALLAVIPARIAKNKGYSFGAFYAFGFFLFIIALIVSLVMQDKNAPSSAAPDALLSYKKLLDEGVITQEEFDAKKAELLK
;
A
#
# COMPACT_ATOMS: atom_id res chain seq x y z
N MET A 1 4.07 -31.00 27.52
CA MET A 1 3.93 -29.69 28.20
C MET A 1 2.66 -29.04 27.68
N THR A 2 1.61 -29.05 28.50
CA THR A 2 0.31 -28.45 28.15
C THR A 2 0.36 -26.99 28.53
N ILE A 3 0.04 -26.10 27.59
CA ILE A 3 0.10 -24.64 27.78
C ILE A 3 -1.34 -24.14 27.59
N MET A 4 -1.95 -23.64 28.66
CA MET A 4 -3.34 -23.12 28.63
C MET A 4 -4.40 -24.13 28.11
N GLY A 5 -4.24 -25.43 28.41
CA GLY A 5 -5.19 -26.47 28.00
C GLY A 5 -5.06 -26.95 26.54
N MET A 6 -4.12 -26.39 25.77
CA MET A 6 -3.73 -26.87 24.44
C MET A 6 -2.42 -27.66 24.52
N ASP A 7 -2.27 -28.74 23.75
CA ASP A 7 -0.98 -29.42 23.65
C ASP A 7 0.06 -28.46 23.06
N GLY A 8 1.24 -28.37 23.68
CA GLY A 8 2.30 -27.45 23.25
C GLY A 8 2.68 -27.61 21.76
N GLY A 9 2.47 -28.80 21.18
CA GLY A 9 2.64 -29.04 19.74
C GLY A 9 1.71 -28.18 18.88
N TYR A 10 0.44 -28.04 19.24
CA TYR A 10 -0.52 -27.20 18.50
C TYR A 10 -0.17 -25.71 18.60
N VAL A 11 0.30 -25.26 19.76
CA VAL A 11 0.74 -23.88 19.95
C VAL A 11 1.92 -23.57 19.03
N ILE A 12 2.93 -24.45 19.01
CA ILE A 12 4.10 -24.29 18.13
C ILE A 12 3.68 -24.32 16.65
N ALA A 13 2.83 -25.27 16.25
CA ALA A 13 2.34 -25.36 14.88
C ALA A 13 1.59 -24.09 14.45
N THR A 14 0.75 -23.54 15.32
CA THR A 14 0.00 -22.31 15.04
C THR A 14 0.94 -21.12 14.87
N LEU A 15 1.96 -20.97 15.72
CA LEU A 15 2.95 -19.89 15.61
C LEU A 15 3.78 -19.99 14.32
N ILE A 16 4.16 -21.20 13.91
CA ILE A 16 4.87 -21.43 12.65
C ILE A 16 3.98 -21.06 11.47
N ILE A 17 2.72 -21.51 11.46
CA ILE A 17 1.76 -21.19 10.39
C ILE A 17 1.53 -19.68 10.30
N SER A 18 1.34 -18.98 11.43
CA SER A 18 1.20 -17.52 11.44
C SER A 18 2.46 -16.80 10.93
N ALA A 19 3.65 -17.27 11.31
CA ALA A 19 4.92 -16.72 10.80
C ALA A 19 5.05 -16.88 9.28
N LEU A 20 4.69 -18.05 8.74
CA LEU A 20 4.73 -18.29 7.29
C LEU A 20 3.68 -17.46 6.54
N LEU A 21 2.45 -17.36 7.06
CA LEU A 21 1.36 -16.59 6.44
C LEU A 21 1.68 -15.09 6.41
N ALA A 22 2.27 -14.54 7.47
CA ALA A 22 2.63 -13.12 7.56
C ALA A 22 3.56 -12.64 6.44
N VAL A 23 4.28 -13.56 5.78
CA VAL A 23 5.15 -13.24 4.63
C VAL A 23 4.34 -12.71 3.43
N ILE A 24 3.07 -13.12 3.26
CA ILE A 24 2.24 -12.72 2.13
C ILE A 24 1.97 -11.20 2.13
N PRO A 25 1.30 -10.62 3.14
CA PRO A 25 1.08 -9.18 3.19
C PRO A 25 2.41 -8.39 3.22
N ALA A 26 3.45 -8.94 3.86
CA ALA A 26 4.78 -8.33 3.91
C ALA A 26 5.45 -8.22 2.53
N ARG A 27 5.34 -9.25 1.68
CA ARG A 27 5.86 -9.22 0.31
C ARG A 27 5.07 -8.27 -0.58
N ILE A 28 3.74 -8.25 -0.46
CA ILE A 28 2.87 -7.34 -1.23
C ILE A 28 3.26 -5.88 -0.92
N ALA A 29 3.35 -5.56 0.37
CA ALA A 29 3.75 -4.23 0.82
C ALA A 29 5.18 -3.86 0.36
N LYS A 30 6.14 -4.79 0.45
CA LYS A 30 7.52 -4.58 -0.03
C LYS A 30 7.57 -4.26 -1.52
N ASN A 31 6.81 -4.99 -2.35
CA ASN A 31 6.78 -4.76 -3.79
C ASN A 31 6.21 -3.36 -4.14
N LYS A 32 5.32 -2.83 -3.29
CA LYS A 32 4.76 -1.48 -3.37
C LYS A 32 5.65 -0.39 -2.74
N GLY A 33 6.85 -0.73 -2.27
CA GLY A 33 7.81 0.23 -1.68
C GLY A 33 7.60 0.51 -0.18
N TYR A 34 6.85 -0.33 0.53
CA TYR A 34 6.71 -0.24 2.00
C TYR A 34 7.68 -1.17 2.74
N SER A 35 7.81 -0.97 4.05
CA SER A 35 8.69 -1.79 4.90
C SER A 35 8.14 -3.20 5.06
N PHE A 36 8.94 -4.19 4.65
CA PHE A 36 8.65 -5.61 4.86
C PHE A 36 8.47 -5.95 6.34
N GLY A 37 9.37 -5.49 7.21
CA GLY A 37 9.35 -5.85 8.63
C GLY A 37 8.11 -5.34 9.36
N ALA A 38 7.66 -4.13 9.03
CA ALA A 38 6.44 -3.56 9.60
C ALA A 38 5.20 -4.37 9.21
N PHE A 39 5.06 -4.70 7.93
CA PHE A 39 3.93 -5.51 7.44
C PHE A 39 4.02 -6.99 7.85
N TYR A 40 5.22 -7.52 8.07
CA TYR A 40 5.41 -8.87 8.60
C TYR A 40 4.95 -8.96 10.05
N ALA A 41 5.41 -8.04 10.92
CA ALA A 41 4.94 -7.98 12.31
C ALA A 41 3.43 -7.75 12.36
N PHE A 42 2.92 -6.82 11.54
CA PHE A 42 1.48 -6.56 11.45
C PHE A 42 0.68 -7.78 10.97
N GLY A 43 1.14 -8.48 9.93
CA GLY A 43 0.51 -9.68 9.41
C GLY A 43 0.58 -10.88 10.34
N PHE A 44 1.61 -10.98 11.17
CA PHE A 44 1.75 -12.02 12.18
C PHE A 44 0.66 -11.95 13.25
N PHE A 45 0.30 -10.73 13.69
CA PHE A 45 -0.73 -10.52 14.70
C PHE A 45 -2.14 -10.30 14.14
N LEU A 46 -2.25 -9.71 12.95
CA LEU A 46 -3.53 -9.23 12.37
C LEU A 46 -3.65 -9.61 10.89
N PHE A 47 -3.39 -10.87 10.54
CA PHE A 47 -3.25 -11.36 9.16
C PHE A 47 -4.30 -10.83 8.17
N ILE A 48 -5.60 -10.99 8.46
CA ILE A 48 -6.68 -10.58 7.55
C ILE A 48 -6.66 -9.07 7.29
N ILE A 49 -6.49 -8.28 8.35
CA ILE A 49 -6.43 -6.81 8.25
C ILE A 49 -5.18 -6.40 7.47
N ALA A 50 -4.03 -6.97 7.80
CA ALA A 50 -2.76 -6.70 7.11
C ALA A 50 -2.82 -7.03 5.62
N LEU A 51 -3.51 -8.12 5.27
CA LEU A 51 -3.71 -8.51 3.88
C LEU A 51 -4.57 -7.48 3.13
N ILE A 52 -5.74 -7.10 3.68
CA ILE A 52 -6.60 -6.07 3.07
C ILE A 52 -5.82 -4.75 2.90
N VAL A 53 -5.14 -4.28 3.95
CA VAL A 53 -4.34 -3.04 3.89
C VAL A 53 -3.26 -3.15 2.81
N SER A 54 -2.51 -4.25 2.75
CA SER A 54 -1.45 -4.43 1.76
C SER A 54 -1.96 -4.43 0.31
N LEU A 55 -3.19 -4.89 0.08
CA LEU A 55 -3.82 -4.92 -1.25
C LEU A 55 -4.33 -3.55 -1.69
N VAL A 56 -4.95 -2.80 -0.77
CA VAL A 56 -5.57 -1.49 -1.06
C VAL A 56 -4.55 -0.36 -1.11
N MET A 57 -3.41 -0.50 -0.42
CA MET A 57 -2.40 0.54 -0.37
C MET A 57 -1.82 0.86 -1.75
N GLN A 58 -1.64 2.16 -2.01
CA GLN A 58 -1.08 2.65 -3.28
C GLN A 58 0.36 2.18 -3.46
N ASP A 59 0.80 2.02 -4.70
CA ASP A 59 2.18 1.66 -4.98
C ASP A 59 3.06 2.92 -4.92
N LYS A 60 4.03 2.98 -3.99
CA LYS A 60 4.97 4.11 -3.88
C LYS A 60 6.03 4.09 -4.99
N ASN A 61 6.22 2.94 -5.62
CA ASN A 61 7.16 2.78 -6.73
C ASN A 61 6.47 3.06 -8.07
N ALA A 62 5.14 3.05 -8.13
CA ALA A 62 4.43 3.50 -9.32
C ALA A 62 4.72 5.00 -9.54
N PRO A 63 4.88 5.44 -10.80
CA PRO A 63 5.00 6.85 -11.10
C PRO A 63 3.79 7.56 -10.52
N SER A 64 4.05 8.49 -9.58
CA SER A 64 3.04 9.21 -8.81
C SER A 64 1.88 9.62 -9.70
N SER A 65 0.74 8.93 -9.58
CA SER A 65 -0.48 9.27 -10.32
C SER A 65 -1.01 10.65 -9.92
N ALA A 66 -0.51 11.27 -8.85
CA ALA A 66 -0.89 12.62 -8.47
C ALA A 66 -0.55 13.67 -9.53
N ALA A 67 0.57 13.54 -10.27
CA ALA A 67 0.89 14.47 -11.34
C ALA A 67 0.06 14.20 -12.62
N PRO A 68 -0.04 12.97 -13.16
CA PRO A 68 -0.92 12.65 -14.28
C PRO A 68 -2.41 12.93 -14.03
N ASP A 69 -2.97 12.58 -12.86
CA ASP A 69 -4.38 12.82 -12.53
C ASP A 69 -4.67 14.31 -12.33
N ALA A 70 -3.79 15.05 -11.66
CA ALA A 70 -3.93 16.50 -11.57
C ALA A 70 -3.84 17.15 -12.96
N LEU A 71 -2.89 16.73 -13.80
CA LEU A 71 -2.79 17.20 -15.19
C LEU A 71 -4.03 16.82 -16.03
N LEU A 72 -4.64 15.66 -15.81
CA LEU A 72 -5.90 15.27 -16.45
C LEU A 72 -7.06 16.17 -16.02
N SER A 73 -7.09 16.52 -14.74
CA SER A 73 -8.09 17.41 -14.12
C SER A 73 -7.98 18.82 -14.70
N TYR A 74 -6.76 19.36 -14.74
CA TYR A 74 -6.49 20.66 -15.34
C TYR A 74 -6.74 20.67 -16.85
N LYS A 75 -6.49 19.56 -17.55
CA LYS A 75 -6.76 19.45 -18.99
C LYS A 75 -8.27 19.50 -19.28
N LYS A 76 -9.10 18.85 -18.45
CA LYS A 76 -10.56 18.96 -18.54
C LYS A 76 -11.06 20.39 -18.36
N LEU A 77 -10.53 21.13 -17.38
CA LEU A 77 -10.91 22.52 -17.13
C LEU A 77 -10.55 23.44 -18.30
N LEU A 78 -9.45 23.13 -19.01
CA LEU A 78 -9.04 23.85 -20.22
C LEU A 78 -9.95 23.52 -21.41
N ASP A 79 -10.29 22.24 -21.61
CA ASP A 79 -11.25 21.80 -22.63
C ASP A 79 -12.67 22.39 -22.39
N GLU A 80 -13.07 22.56 -21.13
CA GLU A 80 -14.32 23.23 -20.74
C GLU A 80 -14.24 24.77 -20.87
N GLY A 81 -13.07 25.32 -21.19
CA GLY A 81 -12.85 26.76 -21.35
C GLY A 81 -12.91 27.56 -20.04
N VAL A 82 -12.86 26.88 -18.89
CA VAL A 82 -12.89 27.49 -17.55
C VAL A 82 -11.54 28.13 -17.21
N ILE A 83 -10.45 27.62 -17.78
CA ILE A 83 -9.08 28.14 -17.59
C ILE A 83 -8.38 28.35 -18.94
N THR A 84 -7.36 29.21 -18.96
CA THR A 84 -6.56 29.47 -20.16
C THR A 84 -5.33 28.55 -20.24
N GLN A 85 -4.74 28.43 -21.43
CA GLN A 85 -3.52 27.64 -21.68
C GLN A 85 -2.34 28.09 -20.79
N GLU A 86 -2.26 29.39 -20.49
CA GLU A 86 -1.21 29.96 -19.64
C GLU A 86 -1.34 29.49 -18.18
N GLU A 87 -2.56 29.40 -17.65
CA GLU A 87 -2.82 28.89 -16.30
C GLU A 87 -2.57 27.38 -16.18
N PHE A 88 -2.86 26.64 -17.25
CA PHE A 88 -2.55 25.21 -17.33
C PHE A 88 -1.04 24.96 -17.32
N ASP A 89 -0.27 25.68 -18.13
CA ASP A 89 1.17 25.54 -18.24
C ASP A 89 1.91 25.99 -16.96
N ALA A 90 1.43 27.05 -16.29
CA ALA A 90 1.97 27.48 -15.00
C ALA A 90 1.83 26.39 -13.92
N LYS A 91 0.66 25.76 -13.82
CA LYS A 91 0.40 24.69 -12.83
C LYS A 91 1.09 23.37 -13.19
N LYS A 92 1.23 23.06 -14.47
CA LYS A 92 2.01 21.89 -14.92
C LYS A 92 3.49 22.01 -14.55
N ALA A 93 4.07 23.20 -14.68
CA ALA A 93 5.45 23.46 -14.30
C ALA A 93 5.68 23.38 -12.77
N GLU A 94 4.68 23.74 -11.96
CA GLU A 94 4.71 23.59 -10.50
C GLU A 94 4.65 22.11 -10.07
N LEU A 95 3.81 21.31 -10.72
CA LEU A 95 3.62 19.89 -10.38
C LEU A 95 4.77 18.97 -10.81
N LEU A 96 5.61 19.41 -11.76
CA LEU A 96 6.77 18.65 -12.27
C LEU A 96 8.09 19.06 -11.61
N LYS A 97 8.05 19.91 -10.58
CA LYS A 97 9.20 20.40 -9.83
C LYS A 97 9.52 19.50 -8.64
#